data_AF-A0A8T4YEM3-F1
#
_entry.id   AF-A0A8T4YEM3-F1
#
_cell.length_a   1.000
_cell.length_b   1.000
_cell.length_c   1.000
_cell.angle_alpha   90.00
_cell.angle_beta   90.00
_cell.angle_gamma   90.00
#
_symmetry.space_group_name_H-M   'P 1'
#
loop_
_entity.id
_entity.type
_entity.pdbx_description
1 polymer ?
#
loop_
_entity_poly.entity_id
_entity_poly.type
_entity_poly.pdbx_seq_one_letter_code
_entity_poly.pdbx_strand_id
1 'polypeptide(L)'
;MDSAIKQAYSILKSWRRSYLKGNRSRAKPTVKKRFVRIKETLYSYRDGRIKVGIKPYEEYLLFDVSKAWFLSRAKGEMGELILRENVMFKTFIFQNSTIAMN
;
A
#
# COMPACT_ATOMS: atom_id res chain seq x y z
N MET A 1 -8.72 -10.63 -9.83
CA MET A 1 -9.93 -10.67 -8.95
C MET A 1 -9.55 -10.70 -7.47
N ASP A 2 -8.57 -11.52 -7.07
CA ASP A 2 -8.14 -11.71 -5.67
C ASP A 2 -7.79 -10.44 -4.87
N SER A 3 -7.24 -9.42 -5.53
CA SER A 3 -6.85 -8.18 -4.87
C SER A 3 -8.05 -7.44 -4.26
N ALA A 4 -9.20 -7.45 -4.94
CA ALA A 4 -10.43 -6.85 -4.44
C ALA A 4 -10.96 -7.61 -3.21
N ILE A 5 -10.92 -8.95 -3.25
CA ILE A 5 -11.34 -9.81 -2.14
C ILE A 5 -10.44 -9.59 -0.92
N LYS A 6 -9.11 -9.65 -1.11
CA LYS A 6 -8.13 -9.36 -0.05
C LYS A 6 -8.34 -7.97 0.55
N GLN A 7 -8.64 -6.98 -0.29
CA GLN A 7 -8.90 -5.62 0.16
C GLN A 7 -10.18 -5.52 1.00
N ALA A 8 -11.27 -6.19 0.59
CA ALA A 8 -12.51 -6.25 1.35
C ALA A 8 -12.29 -6.91 2.73
N TYR A 9 -11.61 -8.05 2.77
CA TYR A 9 -11.26 -8.72 4.04
C TYR A 9 -10.42 -7.83 4.95
N SER A 10 -9.43 -7.12 4.40
CA SER A 10 -8.59 -6.20 5.16
C SER A 10 -9.41 -5.05 5.78
N ILE A 11 -10.35 -4.46 5.02
CA ILE A 11 -11.26 -3.42 5.50
C ILE A 11 -12.12 -3.95 6.65
N LEU A 12 -12.72 -5.13 6.50
CA LEU A 12 -13.55 -5.75 7.53
C LEU A 12 -12.75 -6.08 8.79
N LYS A 13 -11.53 -6.64 8.65
CA LYS A 13 -10.65 -6.97 9.78
C LYS A 13 -10.22 -5.72 10.55
N SER A 14 -9.94 -4.62 9.84
CA SER A 14 -9.61 -3.34 10.44
C SER A 14 -10.81 -2.74 11.17
N TRP A 15 -11.98 -2.73 10.53
CA TRP A 15 -13.24 -2.27 11.13
C TRP A 15 -13.56 -3.04 12.41
N ARG A 16 -13.50 -4.38 12.40
CA ARG A 16 -13.75 -5.22 13.58
C ARG A 16 -12.80 -4.86 14.72
N ARG A 17 -11.49 -4.75 14.44
CA ARG A 17 -10.50 -4.37 15.47
C ARG A 17 -10.80 -2.99 16.06
N SER A 18 -11.18 -2.03 15.24
CA SER A 18 -11.51 -0.68 15.70
C SER A 18 -12.83 -0.64 16.49
N TYR A 19 -13.82 -1.43 16.10
CA TYR A 19 -15.09 -1.59 16.83
C TYR A 19 -14.86 -2.19 18.23
N LEU A 20 -14.06 -3.26 18.33
CA LEU A 20 -13.72 -3.88 19.63
C LEU A 20 -12.96 -2.94 20.56
N LYS A 21 -12.23 -1.95 20.01
CA LYS A 21 -11.55 -0.90 20.79
C LYS A 21 -12.47 0.28 21.17
N GLY A 22 -13.74 0.26 20.78
CA GLY A 22 -14.68 1.36 21.01
C GLY A 22 -14.55 2.55 20.05
N ASN A 23 -13.62 2.50 19.08
CA ASN A 23 -13.32 3.62 18.18
C ASN A 23 -14.25 3.70 16.95
N ARG A 24 -15.12 2.70 16.76
CA ARG A 24 -16.07 2.60 15.65
C ARG A 24 -17.43 2.16 16.18
N SER A 25 -18.49 2.66 15.56
CA SER A 25 -19.85 2.17 15.79
C SER A 25 -20.09 0.82 15.10
N ARG A 26 -21.26 0.21 15.38
CA ARG A 26 -21.74 -1.02 14.70
C ARG A 26 -22.03 -0.82 13.21
N ALA A 27 -21.98 0.40 12.69
CA ALA A 27 -22.21 0.68 11.28
C ALA A 27 -21.13 0.01 10.41
N LYS A 28 -21.57 -0.76 9.40
CA LYS A 28 -20.68 -1.45 8.46
C LYS A 28 -19.77 -0.45 7.71
N PRO A 29 -18.52 -0.82 7.39
CA PRO A 29 -17.63 0.07 6.66
C PRO A 29 -18.08 0.23 5.21
N THR A 30 -18.17 1.47 4.74
CA THR A 30 -18.42 1.80 3.33
C THR A 30 -17.18 2.42 2.70
N VAL A 31 -16.80 1.95 1.51
CA VAL A 31 -15.71 2.55 0.73
C VAL A 31 -16.25 3.78 0.02
N LYS A 32 -15.89 4.98 0.52
CA LYS A 32 -16.36 6.26 -0.04
C LYS A 32 -15.41 6.90 -1.05
N LYS A 33 -14.11 6.59 -0.98
CA LYS A 33 -13.07 7.23 -1.78
C LYS A 33 -12.57 6.27 -2.85
N ARG A 34 -12.34 6.79 -4.06
CA ARG A 34 -11.69 6.05 -5.15
C ARG A 34 -10.22 5.84 -4.80
N PHE A 35 -9.76 4.61 -4.96
CA PHE A 35 -8.34 4.27 -4.85
C PHE A 35 -8.04 3.03 -5.70
N VAL A 36 -6.79 2.91 -6.12
CA VAL A 36 -6.28 1.73 -6.81
C VAL A 36 -5.12 1.17 -6.00
N ARG A 37 -5.13 -0.15 -5.78
CA ARG A 37 -4.03 -0.86 -5.13
C ARG A 37 -3.23 -1.59 -6.19
N ILE A 38 -1.93 -1.35 -6.22
CA ILE A 38 -1.03 -1.82 -7.26
C ILE A 38 -0.05 -2.80 -6.61
N LYS A 39 -0.04 -4.02 -7.16
CA LYS A 39 0.87 -5.07 -6.72
C LYS A 39 2.31 -4.70 -7.02
N GLU A 40 3.23 -5.25 -6.23
CA GLU A 40 4.68 -5.08 -6.42
C GLU A 40 5.15 -5.42 -7.83
N THR A 41 4.59 -6.47 -8.44
CA THR A 41 4.94 -6.90 -9.80
C THR A 41 4.48 -5.96 -10.90
N LEU A 42 3.63 -4.97 -10.60
CA LEU A 42 3.05 -4.03 -11.59
C LEU A 42 3.72 -2.65 -11.56
N TYR A 43 4.74 -2.46 -10.73
CA TYR A 43 5.57 -1.27 -10.75
C TYR A 43 7.06 -1.63 -10.62
N SER A 44 7.92 -0.70 -10.97
CA SER A 44 9.35 -0.80 -10.68
C SER A 44 9.84 0.46 -9.99
N TYR A 45 10.90 0.32 -9.19
CA TYR A 45 11.59 1.43 -8.56
C TYR A 45 13.05 1.40 -8.96
N ARG A 46 13.53 2.47 -9.61
CA ARG A 46 14.95 2.66 -9.98
C ARG A 46 15.28 4.14 -9.90
N ASP A 47 16.47 4.46 -9.40
CA ASP A 47 17.03 5.82 -9.39
C ASP A 47 16.07 6.89 -8.84
N GLY A 48 15.39 6.58 -7.73
CA GLY A 48 14.44 7.51 -7.10
C GLY A 48 13.11 7.65 -7.85
N ARG A 49 12.83 6.84 -8.88
CA ARG A 49 11.60 6.91 -9.67
C ARG A 49 10.79 5.64 -9.56
N ILE A 50 9.49 5.79 -9.29
CA ILE A 50 8.52 4.70 -9.35
C ILE A 50 7.81 4.75 -10.70
N LYS A 51 7.88 3.66 -11.45
CA LYS A 51 7.21 3.48 -12.74
C LYS A 51 6.11 2.45 -12.60
N VAL A 52 4.86 2.88 -12.75
CA VAL A 52 3.65 2.04 -12.66
C VAL A 52 3.12 1.79 -14.06
N GLY A 53 2.91 0.52 -14.45
CA GLY A 53 2.26 0.19 -15.72
C GLY A 53 0.74 0.40 -15.65
N ILE A 54 0.19 1.17 -16.59
CA ILE A 54 -1.26 1.24 -16.83
C ILE A 54 -1.62 0.22 -17.92
N LYS A 55 -0.90 0.29 -19.04
CA LYS A 55 -0.94 -0.67 -20.14
C LYS A 55 0.44 -1.29 -20.32
N PRO A 56 0.54 -2.63 -20.36
CA PRO A 56 1.82 -3.30 -20.57
C PRO A 56 2.54 -2.74 -21.80
N TYR A 57 3.81 -2.37 -21.65
CA TYR A 57 4.69 -1.89 -22.73
C TYR A 57 4.28 -0.58 -23.45
N GLU A 58 3.17 0.05 -23.06
CA GLU A 58 2.63 1.23 -23.73
C GLU A 58 2.60 2.45 -22.81
N GLU A 59 1.89 2.35 -21.68
CA GLU A 59 1.51 3.51 -20.87
C GLU A 59 1.92 3.33 -19.42
N TYR A 60 2.57 4.37 -18.88
CA TYR A 60 3.14 4.35 -17.53
C TYR A 60 2.87 5.64 -16.77
N LEU A 61 2.57 5.51 -15.48
CA LEU A 61 2.67 6.62 -14.53
C LEU A 61 4.08 6.65 -13.94
N LEU A 62 4.70 7.83 -13.94
CA LEU A 62 6.02 8.06 -13.38
C LEU A 62 5.91 8.97 -12.16
N PHE A 63 6.46 8.53 -11.04
CA PHE A 63 6.54 9.33 -9.81
C PHE A 63 8.00 9.52 -9.45
N ASP A 64 8.45 10.78 -9.43
CA ASP A 64 9.74 11.12 -8.84
C ASP A 64 9.59 11.17 -7.32
N VAL A 65 10.26 10.24 -6.65
CA VAL A 65 10.32 10.15 -5.20
C VAL A 65 11.75 10.35 -4.70
N SER A 66 12.70 10.79 -5.54
CA SER A 66 14.12 10.95 -5.19
C SER A 66 14.35 11.83 -3.97
N LYS A 67 13.48 12.81 -3.75
CA LYS A 67 13.51 13.74 -2.60
C LYS A 67 12.62 13.32 -1.44
N ALA A 68 11.99 12.14 -1.51
CA ALA A 68 11.08 11.70 -0.48
C ALA A 68 11.84 11.32 0.81
N TRP A 69 11.53 12.02 1.90
CA TRP A 69 12.21 11.88 3.20
C TRP A 69 12.21 10.45 3.76
N PHE A 70 11.24 9.62 3.36
CA PHE A 70 11.11 8.25 3.86
C PHE A 70 12.08 7.26 3.22
N LEU A 71 12.67 7.58 2.05
CA LEU A 71 13.58 6.66 1.36
C LEU A 71 14.82 6.34 2.19
N SER A 72 15.34 7.32 2.94
CA SER A 72 16.49 7.13 3.83
C SER A 72 16.15 6.46 5.16
N ARG A 73 14.86 6.29 5.47
CA ARG A 73 14.39 5.79 6.78
C ARG A 73 13.72 4.43 6.71
N ALA A 74 13.20 4.07 5.54
CA ALA A 74 12.57 2.78 5.35
C ALA A 74 13.61 1.65 5.46
N LYS A 75 13.43 0.76 6.43
CA LYS A 75 14.28 -0.44 6.64
C LYS A 75 13.66 -1.72 6.06
N GLY A 76 12.52 -1.60 5.40
CA GLY A 76 11.77 -2.71 4.83
C GLY A 76 11.80 -2.70 3.30
N GLU A 77 11.39 -3.81 2.70
CA GLU A 77 11.23 -3.92 1.25
C GLU A 77 10.04 -3.09 0.79
N MET A 78 10.14 -2.56 -0.42
CA MET A 78 9.07 -1.77 -1.02
C MET A 78 7.85 -2.66 -1.29
N GLY A 79 6.77 -2.41 -0.55
CA GLY A 79 5.51 -3.11 -0.70
C GLY A 79 4.62 -2.54 -1.81
N GLU A 80 3.36 -2.96 -1.79
CA GLU A 80 2.29 -2.46 -2.66
C GLU A 80 2.17 -0.91 -2.65
N LEU A 81 1.66 -0.37 -3.75
CA LEU A 81 1.30 1.05 -3.86
C LEU A 81 -0.22 1.22 -3.71
N ILE A 82 -0.64 2.33 -3.12
CA ILE A 82 -2.04 2.74 -3.12
C ILE A 82 -2.12 4.13 -3.75
N LEU A 83 -2.72 4.21 -4.93
CA LEU A 83 -3.01 5.47 -5.59
C LEU A 83 -4.39 5.97 -5.19
N ARG A 84 -4.47 7.23 -4.82
CA ARG A 84 -5.70 8.03 -4.74
C ARG A 84 -5.57 9.20 -5.69
N GLU A 85 -6.67 9.89 -5.93
CA GLU A 85 -6.77 10.98 -6.92
C GLU A 85 -5.58 11.96 -6.87
N ASN A 86 -5.15 12.38 -5.67
CA ASN A 86 -4.07 13.36 -5.51
C ASN A 86 -2.91 12.88 -4.62
N VAL A 87 -2.92 11.63 -4.18
CA VAL A 87 -1.93 11.13 -3.21
C VAL A 87 -1.56 9.69 -3.52
N MET A 88 -0.26 9.42 -3.56
CA MET A 88 0.29 8.06 -3.56
C MET A 88 0.73 7.70 -2.14
N PHE A 89 0.26 6.55 -1.66
CA PHE A 89 0.80 5.92 -0.46
C PHE A 89 1.78 4.82 -0.87
N LYS A 90 3.00 4.93 -0.34
CA LYS A 90 4.00 3.87 -0.43
C LYS A 90 3.95 3.00 0.82
N THR A 91 3.83 1.68 0.65
CA THR A 91 3.92 0.73 1.77
C THR A 91 5.28 0.05 1.80
N PHE A 92 5.66 -0.45 2.99
CA PHE A 92 6.89 -1.19 3.23
C PHE A 92 6.57 -2.47 3.99
N ILE A 93 7.20 -3.57 3.59
CA ILE A 93 7.13 -4.85 4.28
C ILE A 93 8.36 -4.94 5.17
N PHE A 94 8.14 -4.99 6.47
CA PHE A 94 9.20 -5.20 7.45
C PHE A 94 9.28 -6.69 7.73
N GLN A 95 10.41 -7.31 7.39
CA GLN A 95 10.67 -8.65 7.89
C GLN A 95 10.95 -8.53 9.39
N ASN A 96 10.19 -9.28 10.20
CA ASN A 96 10.60 -9.48 11.58
C ASN A 96 11.88 -10.29 11.52
N SER A 97 13.02 -9.64 11.71
CA SER A 97 14.23 -10.33 12.15
C SER A 97 13.84 -11.00 13.46
N THR A 98 13.60 -12.31 13.43
CA THR A 98 13.56 -13.12 14.65
C THR A 98 14.84 -12.78 15.37
N ILE A 99 14.71 -12.06 16.48
CA ILE A 99 15.79 -11.91 17.45
C ILE A 99 16.09 -13.35 17.85
N ALA A 100 17.15 -13.92 17.30
CA ALA A 100 17.79 -15.08 17.88
C ALA A 100 18.20 -14.62 19.28
N MET A 101 17.41 -15.02 20.28
CA MET A 101 17.79 -14.92 21.67
C MET A 101 18.98 -15.88 21.84
N ASN A 102 20.18 -15.32 21.84
CA ASN A 102 21.34 -15.90 22.50
C ASN A 102 21.28 -15.56 23.98
#